data_AF-A0AAV5K3T5-F1
#
_entry.id   AF-A0AAV5K3T5-F1
#
_cell.length_a   1.000
_cell.length_b   1.000
_cell.length_c   1.000
_cell.angle_alpha   90.00
_cell.angle_beta   90.00
_cell.angle_gamma   90.00
#
_symmetry.space_group_name_H-M   'P 1'
#
loop_
_entity.id
_entity.type
_entity.pdbx_description
1 polymer ?
#
loop_
_entity_poly.entity_id
_entity_poly.type
_entity_poly.pdbx_seq_one_letter_code
_entity_poly.pdbx_strand_id
1 'polypeptide(L)'
;MFSIFIGTLFGNTAVVYVQDNIGWTLGYRLPTLGLLISLMIFLAGTPFYRHKVPFGSSFTRMARIMVAALRKWRVHLPSDPKELFELDLEEYVPKKGKFRIDSTPTIRFLNKASMKTGSTDPWMLCSVTRVQETKQMLRMIPILVATFIPTTMVAQANTLFVKQGTTLDGSIGSFKVPQASLGAFVTFSMLISVVLYDRFFVKIMQR
;
A
#
# COMPACT_ATOMS: atom_id res chain seq x y z
N MET A 1 -7.07 -12.99 6.41
CA MET A 1 -8.38 -12.44 6.02
C MET A 1 -9.42 -12.64 7.11
N PHE A 2 -9.87 -13.86 7.40
CA PHE A 2 -10.96 -14.11 8.38
C PHE A 2 -10.73 -13.53 9.79
N SER A 3 -9.53 -13.68 10.37
CA SER A 3 -9.22 -13.11 11.70
C SER A 3 -9.33 -11.58 11.74
N ILE A 4 -8.98 -10.89 10.65
CA ILE A 4 -9.10 -9.43 10.55
C ILE A 4 -10.57 -9.04 10.56
N PHE A 5 -11.42 -9.70 9.75
CA PHE A 5 -12.85 -9.40 9.70
C PHE A 5 -13.56 -9.68 11.04
N ILE A 6 -13.24 -10.79 11.71
CA ILE A 6 -13.77 -11.09 13.05
C ILE A 6 -13.34 -10.00 14.05
N GLY A 7 -12.07 -9.60 14.02
CA GLY A 7 -11.57 -8.50 14.85
C GLY A 7 -12.28 -7.17 14.57
N THR A 8 -12.50 -6.83 13.30
CA THR A 8 -13.23 -5.63 12.88
C THR A 8 -14.69 -5.67 13.33
N LEU A 9 -15.37 -6.81 13.18
CA LEU A 9 -16.75 -6.98 13.66
C LEU A 9 -16.83 -6.84 15.18
N PHE A 10 -15.91 -7.45 15.92
CA PHE A 10 -15.84 -7.33 17.37
C PHE A 10 -15.56 -5.88 17.80
N GLY A 11 -14.64 -5.20 17.11
CA GLY A 11 -14.33 -3.78 17.32
C GLY A 11 -15.54 -2.89 17.10
N ASN A 12 -16.22 -3.03 15.95
CA ASN A 12 -17.37 -2.20 15.60
C ASN A 12 -18.62 -2.52 16.44
N THR A 13 -18.70 -3.66 17.12
CA THR A 13 -19.87 -4.04 17.93
C THR A 13 -19.58 -3.96 19.42
N ALA A 14 -18.83 -4.92 19.96
CA ALA A 14 -18.59 -5.05 21.39
C ALA A 14 -17.78 -3.88 21.96
N VAL A 15 -16.70 -3.45 21.29
CA VAL A 15 -15.87 -2.35 21.80
C VAL A 15 -16.64 -1.02 21.75
N VAL A 16 -17.32 -0.75 20.63
CA VAL A 16 -18.19 0.43 20.50
C VAL A 16 -19.31 0.43 21.55
N TYR A 17 -19.93 -0.73 21.81
CA TYR A 17 -20.95 -0.84 22.85
C TYR A 17 -20.42 -0.47 24.24
N VAL A 18 -19.22 -0.96 24.60
CA VAL A 18 -18.55 -0.60 25.86
C VAL A 18 -18.25 0.91 25.89
N GLN A 19 -17.78 1.48 24.78
CA GLN A 19 -17.48 2.91 24.68
C GLN A 19 -18.72 3.79 24.91
N ASP A 20 -19.83 3.47 24.25
CA ASP A 20 -21.04 4.30 24.25
C ASP A 20 -21.95 4.09 25.47
N ASN A 21 -21.99 2.88 26.05
CA ASN A 21 -22.91 2.55 27.16
C ASN A 21 -22.25 2.47 28.54
N ILE A 22 -20.96 2.11 28.62
CA ILE A 22 -20.27 1.90 29.91
C ILE A 22 -19.28 3.02 30.18
N GLY A 23 -18.47 3.37 29.17
CA GLY A 23 -17.59 4.54 29.23
C GLY A 23 -16.30 4.38 28.43
N TRP A 24 -15.82 5.53 27.97
CA TRP A 24 -14.64 5.68 27.12
C TRP A 24 -13.35 5.10 27.74
N THR A 25 -13.14 5.27 29.05
CA THR A 25 -11.94 4.76 29.74
C THR A 25 -11.81 3.24 29.62
N LEU A 26 -12.90 2.50 29.84
CA LEU A 26 -12.93 1.04 29.69
C LEU A 26 -12.81 0.64 28.22
N GLY A 27 -13.51 1.37 27.34
CA GLY A 27 -13.46 1.17 25.89
C GLY A 27 -12.06 1.27 25.30
N TYR A 28 -11.24 2.24 25.73
CA TYR A 28 -9.85 2.37 25.27
C TYR A 28 -8.87 1.44 25.98
N ARG A 29 -9.14 1.08 27.24
CA ARG A 29 -8.29 0.16 27.99
C ARG A 29 -8.25 -1.23 27.35
N LEU A 30 -9.37 -1.69 26.78
CA LEU A 30 -9.48 -3.01 26.18
C LEU A 30 -8.55 -3.21 24.96
N PRO A 31 -8.57 -2.37 23.89
CA PRO A 31 -7.59 -2.42 22.81
C PRO A 31 -6.15 -2.21 23.27
N THR A 32 -5.93 -1.34 24.25
CA THR A 32 -4.58 -1.05 24.80
C THR A 32 -3.96 -2.29 25.43
N LEU A 33 -4.73 -3.01 26.26
CA LEU A 33 -4.30 -4.29 26.83
C LEU A 33 -4.06 -5.35 25.76
N GLY A 34 -4.94 -5.42 24.76
CA GLY A 34 -4.76 -6.32 23.61
C GLY A 34 -3.44 -6.07 22.86
N LEU A 35 -3.12 -4.80 22.58
CA LEU A 35 -1.86 -4.41 21.96
C LEU A 35 -0.66 -4.71 22.85
N LEU A 36 -0.76 -4.47 24.16
CA LEU A 36 0.31 -4.80 25.11
C LEU A 36 0.61 -6.30 25.12
N ILE A 37 -0.43 -7.15 25.17
CA ILE A 37 -0.28 -8.61 25.10
C ILE A 37 0.35 -9.00 23.77
N SER A 38 -0.13 -8.44 22.66
CA SER A 38 0.44 -8.70 21.33
C SER A 38 1.92 -8.33 21.24
N LEU A 39 2.32 -7.22 21.86
CA LEU A 39 3.71 -6.79 21.92
C LEU A 39 4.56 -7.75 22.76
N MET A 40 4.06 -8.20 23.91
CA MET A 40 4.77 -9.17 24.76
C MET A 40 4.98 -10.50 24.03
N ILE A 41 3.97 -10.99 23.32
CA ILE A 41 4.09 -12.21 22.49
C ILE A 41 5.11 -12.00 21.37
N PHE A 42 5.09 -10.84 20.70
CA PHE A 42 6.05 -10.51 19.65
C PHE A 42 7.49 -10.50 20.16
N LEU A 43 7.73 -9.87 21.32
CA LEU A 43 9.05 -9.82 21.95
C LEU A 43 9.51 -11.21 22.41
N ALA A 44 8.64 -11.99 23.05
CA ALA A 44 8.94 -13.37 23.42
C ALA A 44 9.23 -14.27 22.20
N GLY A 45 8.62 -13.98 21.05
CA GLY A 45 8.84 -14.68 19.78
C GLY A 45 10.11 -14.27 19.03
N THR A 46 10.72 -13.13 19.38
CA THR A 46 11.92 -12.58 18.71
C THR A 46 13.07 -13.58 18.54
N PRO A 47 13.46 -14.41 19.53
CA PRO A 47 14.53 -15.41 19.33
C PRO A 47 14.21 -16.49 18.28
N PHE A 48 12.94 -16.72 17.98
CA PHE A 48 12.50 -17.70 16.97
C PHE A 48 12.42 -17.10 15.56
N TYR A 49 12.59 -15.78 15.41
CA TYR A 49 12.44 -15.11 14.13
C TYR A 49 13.72 -15.16 13.30
N ARG A 50 13.56 -15.56 12.03
CA ARG A 50 14.61 -15.46 11.03
C ARG A 50 14.65 -14.05 10.45
N HIS A 51 15.68 -13.29 10.81
CA HIS A 51 15.89 -11.93 10.35
C HIS A 51 16.34 -11.92 8.88
N LYS A 52 15.62 -11.18 8.03
CA LYS A 52 16.02 -10.95 6.65
C LYS A 52 17.00 -9.78 6.60
N VAL A 53 18.07 -9.94 5.82
CA VAL A 53 19.01 -8.85 5.54
C VAL A 53 18.28 -7.67 4.89
N PRO A 54 18.58 -6.41 5.28
CA PRO A 54 17.88 -5.25 4.75
C PRO A 54 18.15 -5.11 3.25
N PHE A 55 17.11 -5.32 2.45
CA PHE A 55 17.11 -4.98 1.04
C PHE A 55 16.83 -3.48 0.96
N GLY A 56 17.84 -2.66 0.62
CA GLY A 56 17.75 -1.20 0.67
C GLY A 56 16.50 -0.61 -0.01
N SER A 57 16.16 0.64 0.32
CA SER A 57 14.87 1.25 -0.08
C SER A 57 14.72 1.49 -1.58
N SER A 58 13.62 1.01 -2.15
CA SER A 58 13.20 1.31 -3.52
C SER A 58 12.96 2.80 -3.73
N PHE A 59 12.42 3.51 -2.74
CA PHE A 59 12.22 4.96 -2.81
C PHE A 59 13.55 5.72 -2.92
N THR A 60 14.57 5.31 -2.17
CA THR A 60 15.91 5.89 -2.30
C THR A 60 16.50 5.65 -3.69
N ARG A 61 16.23 4.49 -4.30
CA ARG A 61 16.65 4.20 -5.68
C ARG A 61 15.96 5.14 -6.69
N MET A 62 14.64 5.33 -6.56
CA MET A 62 13.90 6.25 -7.43
C MET A 62 14.38 7.70 -7.27
N ALA A 63 14.61 8.12 -6.03
CA ALA A 63 15.12 9.46 -5.72
C ALA A 63 16.49 9.71 -6.37
N ARG A 64 17.42 8.74 -6.31
CA ARG A 64 18.72 8.81 -7.00
C ARG A 64 18.56 9.05 -8.51
N ILE A 65 17.65 8.33 -9.15
CA ILE A 65 17.40 8.45 -10.59
C ILE A 65 16.82 9.81 -10.95
N MET A 66 15.86 10.31 -10.16
CA MET A 66 15.31 11.65 -10.35
C MET A 66 16.39 12.72 -10.19
N VAL A 67 17.21 12.63 -9.14
CA VAL A 67 18.30 13.57 -8.88
C VAL A 67 19.37 13.51 -10.00
N ALA A 68 19.78 12.31 -10.41
CA ALA A 68 20.75 12.14 -11.50
C ALA A 68 20.24 12.72 -12.82
N ALA A 69 18.96 12.50 -13.15
CA ALA A 69 18.32 13.05 -14.34
C ALA A 69 18.22 14.58 -14.29
N LEU A 70 17.87 15.16 -13.14
CA LEU A 70 17.79 16.61 -12.93
C LEU A 70 19.16 17.27 -13.00
N ARG A 71 20.20 16.69 -12.38
CA ARG A 71 21.58 17.20 -12.47
C ARG A 71 22.10 17.20 -13.91
N LYS A 72 21.66 16.24 -14.72
CA LYS A 72 22.03 16.11 -16.14
C LYS A 72 20.99 16.73 -17.09
N TRP A 73 20.08 17.57 -16.59
CA TRP A 73 18.97 18.10 -17.39
C TRP A 73 19.43 18.88 -18.63
N ARG A 74 20.60 19.52 -18.59
CA ARG A 74 21.16 20.29 -19.72
C ARG A 74 21.94 19.46 -20.74
N VAL A 75 22.24 18.19 -20.46
CA VAL A 75 23.02 17.34 -21.37
C VAL A 75 22.10 16.81 -22.47
N HIS A 76 22.62 16.79 -23.71
CA HIS A 76 21.91 16.26 -24.87
C HIS A 76 21.83 14.75 -24.79
N LEU A 77 20.64 14.21 -25.04
CA LEU A 77 20.42 12.77 -25.02
C LEU A 77 20.88 12.21 -26.38
N PRO A 78 21.74 11.17 -26.42
CA PRO A 78 22.17 10.57 -27.68
C PRO A 78 20.99 9.90 -28.41
N SER A 79 21.09 9.85 -29.74
CA SER A 79 20.07 9.24 -30.61
C SER A 79 20.08 7.71 -30.54
N ASP A 80 21.21 7.08 -30.24
CA ASP A 80 21.31 5.62 -30.08
C ASP A 80 21.16 5.20 -28.60
N PRO A 81 20.14 4.39 -28.26
CA PRO A 81 19.97 3.82 -26.92
C PRO A 81 21.15 2.98 -26.42
N LYS A 82 22.01 2.48 -27.31
CA LYS A 82 23.18 1.65 -26.96
C LYS A 82 24.30 2.44 -26.28
N GLU A 83 24.30 3.76 -26.36
CA GLU A 83 25.30 4.64 -25.71
C GLU A 83 25.01 4.89 -24.22
N LEU A 84 23.82 4.49 -23.74
CA LEU A 84 23.43 4.63 -22.35
C LEU A 84 24.13 3.57 -21.48
N PHE A 85 24.44 3.93 -20.23
CA PHE A 85 25.06 3.03 -19.27
C PHE A 85 24.10 1.90 -18.88
N GLU A 86 24.52 0.66 -19.16
CA GLU A 86 23.84 -0.57 -18.74
C GLU A 86 24.87 -1.52 -18.11
N LEU A 87 24.43 -2.35 -17.17
CA LEU A 87 25.27 -3.37 -16.53
C LEU A 87 25.33 -4.64 -17.41
N ASP A 88 26.40 -5.41 -17.32
CA ASP A 88 26.55 -6.65 -18.09
C ASP A 88 25.51 -7.70 -17.67
N LEU A 89 25.09 -8.54 -18.63
CA LEU A 89 24.08 -9.58 -18.41
C LEU A 89 24.47 -10.54 -17.29
N GLU A 90 25.77 -10.84 -17.14
CA GLU A 90 26.30 -11.70 -16.07
C GLU A 90 26.05 -11.14 -14.66
N GLU A 91 25.85 -9.82 -14.51
CA GLU A 91 25.55 -9.19 -13.22
C GLU A 91 24.06 -9.28 -12.84
N TYR A 92 23.20 -9.59 -13.82
CA TYR A 92 21.76 -9.83 -13.65
C TYR A 92 21.43 -11.31 -13.40
N VAL A 93 22.18 -12.23 -14.00
CA VAL A 93 22.03 -13.70 -13.85
C VAL A 93 22.03 -14.20 -12.38
N PRO A 94 22.91 -13.73 -11.47
CA PRO A 94 22.91 -14.21 -10.09
C PRO A 94 21.73 -13.67 -9.25
N LYS A 95 20.98 -12.67 -9.74
CA LYS A 95 19.85 -12.07 -9.03
C LYS A 95 18.54 -12.59 -9.62
N LYS A 96 18.12 -13.79 -9.19
CA LYS A 96 16.80 -14.39 -9.52
C LYS A 96 15.70 -13.31 -9.53
N GLY A 97 15.13 -13.03 -10.69
CA GLY A 97 14.00 -12.09 -10.87
C GLY A 97 14.34 -10.70 -11.41
N LYS A 98 15.59 -10.40 -11.80
CA LYS A 98 15.91 -9.16 -12.54
C LYS A 98 16.13 -9.45 -14.01
N PHE A 99 15.27 -8.87 -14.85
CA PHE A 99 15.38 -8.92 -16.29
C PHE A 99 15.88 -7.57 -16.82
N ARG A 100 16.72 -7.61 -17.85
CA ARG A 100 17.12 -6.40 -18.58
C ARG A 100 15.89 -5.81 -19.26
N ILE A 101 15.68 -4.52 -19.12
CA ILE A 101 14.54 -3.82 -19.76
C ILE A 101 15.09 -2.78 -20.73
N ASP A 102 14.65 -2.86 -21.98
CA ASP A 102 15.10 -1.94 -23.02
C ASP A 102 14.54 -0.52 -22.83
N SER A 103 15.30 0.44 -23.33
CA SER A 103 14.97 1.86 -23.27
C SER A 103 13.68 2.15 -24.05
N THR A 104 12.73 2.83 -23.41
CA THR A 104 11.53 3.34 -24.10
C THR A 104 11.61 4.85 -24.35
N PRO A 105 10.95 5.35 -25.41
CA PRO A 105 10.94 6.77 -25.76
C PRO A 105 10.09 7.65 -24.83
N THR A 106 9.54 7.09 -23.76
CA THR A 106 8.63 7.78 -22.83
C THR A 106 9.42 8.36 -21.67
N ILE A 107 9.02 9.54 -21.19
CA ILE A 107 9.69 10.24 -20.08
C ILE A 107 11.21 10.31 -20.34
N ARG A 108 11.58 10.79 -21.54
CA ARG A 108 12.97 10.77 -22.04
C ARG A 108 13.95 11.47 -21.11
N PHE A 109 13.48 12.44 -20.32
CA PHE A 109 14.34 13.14 -19.36
C PHE A 109 14.98 12.18 -18.35
N LEU A 110 14.30 11.10 -17.93
CA LEU A 110 14.85 10.15 -16.98
C LEU A 110 15.99 9.31 -17.56
N ASN A 111 16.04 9.14 -18.89
CA ASN A 111 17.17 8.47 -19.55
C ASN A 111 18.49 9.23 -19.35
N LYS A 112 18.44 10.53 -19.02
CA LYS A 112 19.64 11.33 -18.73
C LYS A 112 20.41 10.82 -17.51
N ALA A 113 19.74 10.13 -16.58
CA ALA A 113 20.40 9.51 -15.43
C ALA A 113 21.40 8.40 -15.82
N SER A 114 21.28 7.84 -17.03
CA SER A 114 22.14 6.78 -17.56
C SER A 114 23.27 7.27 -18.46
N MET A 115 23.45 8.58 -18.62
CA MET A 115 24.57 9.10 -19.42
C MET A 115 25.88 9.03 -18.65
N LYS A 116 26.96 8.58 -19.28
CA LYS A 116 28.30 8.61 -18.68
C LYS A 116 28.83 10.05 -18.68
N THR A 117 29.18 10.58 -17.51
CA THR A 117 29.72 11.95 -17.34
C THR A 117 30.99 11.95 -16.49
N GLY A 118 31.71 10.82 -16.46
CA GLY A 118 32.96 10.65 -15.70
C GLY A 118 32.81 10.25 -14.22
N SER A 119 31.70 10.56 -13.55
CA SER A 119 31.41 10.07 -12.19
C SER A 119 30.59 8.76 -12.21
N THR A 120 31.02 7.79 -11.39
CA THR A 120 30.37 6.49 -11.15
C THR A 120 29.48 6.49 -9.91
N ASP A 121 29.28 7.65 -9.27
CA ASP A 121 28.48 7.75 -8.06
C ASP A 121 27.03 7.30 -8.32
N PRO A 122 26.41 6.52 -7.42
CA PRO A 122 25.01 6.08 -7.57
C PRO A 122 23.98 7.22 -7.67
N TRP A 123 24.37 8.45 -7.31
CA TRP A 123 23.57 9.68 -7.41
C TRP A 123 23.79 10.45 -8.72
N MET A 124 24.77 10.02 -9.53
CA MET A 124 25.12 10.62 -10.81
C MET A 124 24.91 9.64 -11.96
N LEU A 125 25.14 8.34 -11.77
CA LEU A 125 25.04 7.32 -12.81
C LEU A 125 24.13 6.17 -12.39
N CYS A 126 23.14 5.85 -13.22
CA CYS A 126 22.17 4.76 -13.01
C CYS A 126 22.02 3.93 -14.28
N SER A 127 21.81 2.60 -14.16
CA SER A 127 21.57 1.74 -15.33
C SER A 127 20.21 2.00 -15.99
N VAL A 128 20.10 1.75 -17.31
CA VAL A 128 18.85 1.93 -18.08
C VAL A 128 17.74 1.07 -17.50
N THR A 129 18.04 -0.18 -17.12
CA THR A 129 17.05 -1.07 -16.48
C THR A 129 16.43 -0.43 -15.24
N ARG A 130 17.23 0.20 -14.36
CA ARG A 130 16.71 0.88 -13.14
C ARG A 130 15.91 2.14 -13.47
N VAL A 131 16.34 2.89 -14.47
CA VAL A 131 15.59 4.05 -14.97
C VAL A 131 14.21 3.62 -15.47
N GLN A 132 14.17 2.50 -16.19
CA GLN A 132 12.94 1.97 -16.74
C GLN A 132 11.98 1.43 -15.67
N GLU A 133 12.48 0.72 -14.65
CA GLU A 133 11.71 0.36 -13.45
C GLU A 133 11.03 1.60 -12.84
N THR A 134 11.77 2.71 -12.74
CA THR A 134 11.25 3.97 -12.17
C THR A 134 10.20 4.62 -13.07
N LYS A 135 10.38 4.60 -14.38
CA LYS A 135 9.35 5.08 -15.32
C LYS A 135 8.06 4.28 -15.21
N GLN A 136 8.15 2.96 -15.05
CA GLN A 136 6.98 2.10 -14.88
C GLN A 136 6.23 2.47 -13.60
N MET A 137 6.94 2.70 -12.50
CA MET A 137 6.32 3.19 -11.25
C MET A 137 5.68 4.57 -11.43
N LEU A 138 6.33 5.50 -12.15
CA LEU A 138 5.77 6.84 -12.41
C LEU A 138 4.47 6.74 -13.23
N ARG A 139 4.39 5.79 -14.16
CA ARG A 139 3.16 5.53 -14.95
C ARG A 139 2.01 4.93 -14.12
N MET A 140 2.28 4.41 -12.93
CA MET A 140 1.23 3.95 -12.01
C MET A 140 0.65 5.09 -11.16
N ILE A 141 1.28 6.28 -11.14
CA ILE A 141 0.78 7.42 -10.36
C ILE A 141 -0.64 7.85 -10.77
N PRO A 142 -1.01 7.94 -12.07
CA PRO A 142 -2.39 8.26 -12.44
C PRO A 142 -3.41 7.27 -11.87
N ILE A 143 -3.06 5.98 -11.81
CA ILE A 143 -3.91 4.94 -11.21
C ILE A 143 -4.04 5.21 -9.71
N LEU A 144 -2.94 5.53 -9.02
CA LEU A 144 -2.96 5.91 -7.60
C LEU A 144 -3.83 7.16 -7.34
N VAL A 145 -3.77 8.16 -8.21
CA VAL A 145 -4.63 9.35 -8.08
C VAL A 145 -6.09 8.98 -8.29
N ALA A 146 -6.40 8.10 -9.25
CA ALA A 146 -7.76 7.62 -9.47
C ALA A 146 -8.32 6.84 -8.25
N THR A 147 -7.47 6.18 -7.45
CA THR A 147 -7.92 5.51 -6.22
C THR A 147 -8.26 6.47 -5.07
N PHE A 148 -8.00 7.78 -5.19
CA PHE A 148 -8.39 8.77 -4.18
C PHE A 148 -9.91 8.89 -4.03
N ILE A 149 -10.67 8.78 -5.14
CA ILE A 149 -12.13 8.85 -5.08
C ILE A 149 -12.72 7.70 -4.24
N PRO A 150 -12.47 6.42 -4.54
CA PRO A 150 -13.03 5.35 -3.71
C PRO A 150 -12.50 5.35 -2.27
N THR A 151 -11.24 5.74 -2.04
CA THR A 151 -10.70 5.80 -0.66
C THR A 151 -11.33 6.91 0.17
N THR A 152 -11.59 8.08 -0.42
CA THR A 152 -12.34 9.15 0.26
C THR A 152 -13.78 8.73 0.56
N MET A 153 -14.46 8.04 -0.36
CA MET A 153 -15.80 7.49 -0.09
C MET A 153 -15.80 6.51 1.10
N VAL A 154 -14.82 5.62 1.18
CA VAL A 154 -14.66 4.71 2.32
C VAL A 154 -14.41 5.47 3.62
N ALA A 155 -13.63 6.57 3.59
CA ALA A 155 -13.42 7.41 4.76
C ALA A 155 -14.71 8.10 5.24
N GLN A 156 -15.56 8.56 4.31
CA GLN A 156 -16.86 9.16 4.65
C GLN A 156 -17.82 8.14 5.30
N ALA A 157 -17.74 6.86 4.92
CA ALA A 157 -18.54 5.80 5.53
C ALA A 157 -18.25 5.61 7.04
N ASN A 158 -17.08 5.99 7.53
CA ASN A 158 -16.77 5.93 8.96
C ASN A 158 -17.20 7.19 9.74
N THR A 159 -17.64 8.25 9.05
CA THR A 159 -17.91 9.55 9.67
C THR A 159 -19.34 10.00 9.41
N LEU A 160 -19.67 10.38 8.17
CA LEU A 160 -21.00 10.87 7.80
C LEU A 160 -22.09 9.82 7.99
N PHE A 161 -21.78 8.55 7.70
CA PHE A 161 -22.74 7.47 7.90
C PHE A 161 -23.09 7.28 9.39
N VAL A 162 -22.09 7.34 10.27
CA VAL A 162 -22.31 7.31 11.72
C VAL A 162 -23.10 8.54 12.17
N LYS A 163 -22.79 9.72 11.61
CA LYS A 163 -23.51 10.95 11.93
C LYS A 163 -24.97 10.89 11.49
N GLN A 164 -25.27 10.37 10.31
CA GLN A 164 -26.64 10.09 9.86
C GLN A 164 -27.33 9.09 10.80
N GLY A 165 -26.61 8.08 11.28
CA GLY A 165 -27.09 7.15 12.30
C GLY A 165 -27.61 7.83 13.58
N THR A 166 -27.05 8.98 13.97
CA THR A 166 -27.51 9.73 15.16
C THR A 166 -28.87 10.38 15.02
N THR A 167 -29.35 10.61 13.78
CA THR A 167 -30.69 11.16 13.52
C THR A 167 -31.74 10.08 13.26
N LEU A 168 -31.33 8.81 13.18
CA LEU A 168 -32.21 7.67 12.95
C LEU A 168 -32.62 7.02 14.28
N ASP A 169 -33.75 6.31 14.26
CA ASP A 169 -34.14 5.45 15.38
C ASP A 169 -33.26 4.19 15.38
N GLY A 170 -32.41 4.08 16.40
CA GLY A 170 -31.52 2.94 16.63
C GLY A 170 -32.04 1.95 17.67
N SER A 171 -33.32 2.01 18.02
CA SER A 171 -33.92 1.08 18.98
C SER A 171 -34.29 -0.26 18.34
N ILE A 172 -33.88 -1.36 18.98
CA ILE A 172 -34.31 -2.72 18.68
C ILE A 172 -35.00 -3.25 19.93
N GLY A 173 -36.32 -3.08 20.00
CA GLY A 173 -37.08 -3.38 21.22
C GLY A 173 -36.60 -2.52 22.39
N SER A 174 -36.11 -3.14 23.47
CA SER A 174 -35.55 -2.44 24.63
C SER A 174 -34.08 -2.06 24.49
N PHE A 175 -33.39 -2.57 23.46
CA PHE A 175 -31.95 -2.35 23.28
C PHE A 175 -31.69 -1.17 22.34
N LYS A 176 -30.82 -0.24 22.76
CA LYS A 176 -30.40 0.88 21.92
C LYS A 176 -29.04 0.58 21.29
N VAL A 177 -29.03 0.41 19.97
CA VAL A 177 -27.80 0.10 19.23
C VAL A 177 -26.94 1.37 19.15
N PRO A 178 -25.65 1.29 19.50
CA PRO A 178 -24.70 2.39 19.29
C PRO A 178 -24.60 2.75 17.80
N GLN A 179 -24.63 4.05 17.47
CA GLN A 179 -24.64 4.49 16.07
C GLN A 179 -23.34 4.18 15.35
N ALA A 180 -22.22 4.19 16.06
CA ALA A 180 -20.93 3.79 15.51
C ALA A 180 -20.90 2.28 15.17
N SER A 181 -21.78 1.46 15.76
CA SER A 181 -21.89 0.04 15.41
C SER A 181 -22.51 -0.22 14.03
N LEU A 182 -23.05 0.80 13.36
CA LEU A 182 -23.45 0.70 11.96
C LEU A 182 -22.27 0.33 11.03
N GLY A 183 -21.02 0.59 11.43
CA GLY A 183 -19.83 0.11 10.71
C GLY A 183 -19.74 -1.43 10.60
N ALA A 184 -20.40 -2.17 11.51
CA ALA A 184 -20.51 -3.62 11.41
C ALA A 184 -21.28 -4.04 10.15
N PHE A 185 -22.34 -3.30 9.79
CA PHE A 185 -23.12 -3.57 8.59
C PHE A 185 -22.29 -3.43 7.32
N VAL A 186 -21.44 -2.40 7.25
CA VAL A 186 -20.48 -2.22 6.13
C VAL A 186 -19.54 -3.42 6.03
N THR A 187 -19.04 -3.91 7.17
CA THR A 187 -18.15 -5.07 7.22
C THR A 187 -18.84 -6.35 6.76
N PHE A 188 -20.08 -6.58 7.20
CA PHE A 188 -20.90 -7.72 6.75
C PHE A 188 -21.22 -7.65 5.26
N SER A 189 -21.63 -6.48 4.77
CA SER A 189 -21.91 -6.26 3.34
C SER A 189 -20.68 -6.55 2.49
N MET A 190 -19.50 -6.05 2.89
CA MET A 190 -18.24 -6.35 2.21
C MET A 190 -17.92 -7.84 2.19
N LEU A 191 -18.09 -8.57 3.30
CA LEU A 191 -17.88 -10.02 3.36
C LEU A 191 -18.80 -10.77 2.39
N ILE A 192 -20.09 -10.43 2.38
CA ILE A 192 -21.08 -11.03 1.49
C ILE A 192 -20.70 -10.73 0.03
N SER A 193 -20.36 -9.48 -0.30
CA SER A 193 -19.93 -9.08 -1.64
C SER A 193 -18.69 -9.84 -2.11
N VAL A 194 -17.68 -10.03 -1.25
CA VAL A 194 -16.47 -10.81 -1.59
C VAL A 194 -16.82 -12.27 -1.89
N VAL A 195 -17.66 -12.90 -1.04
CA VAL A 195 -18.11 -14.28 -1.28
C VAL A 195 -18.90 -14.39 -2.58
N LEU A 196 -19.82 -13.46 -2.83
CA LEU A 196 -20.60 -13.42 -4.06
C LEU A 196 -19.70 -13.24 -5.30
N TYR A 197 -18.72 -12.34 -5.20
CA TYR A 197 -17.76 -12.09 -6.27
C TYR A 197 -16.92 -13.33 -6.59
N ASP A 198 -16.23 -13.88 -5.60
CA ASP A 198 -15.30 -15.00 -5.80
C ASP A 198 -16.03 -16.30 -6.18
N ARG A 199 -17.16 -16.59 -5.53
CA ARG A 199 -17.82 -17.89 -5.68
C ARG A 199 -18.73 -17.94 -6.90
N PHE A 200 -19.39 -16.84 -7.23
CA PHE A 200 -20.39 -16.80 -8.29
C PHE A 200 -19.92 -15.95 -9.47
N PHE A 201 -19.61 -14.68 -9.26
CA PHE A 201 -19.30 -13.76 -10.37
C PHE A 201 -18.08 -14.20 -11.18
N VAL A 202 -16.94 -14.47 -10.52
CA VAL A 202 -15.72 -14.92 -11.19
C VAL A 202 -15.95 -16.22 -11.95
N LYS A 203 -16.67 -17.19 -11.37
CA LYS A 203 -16.97 -18.46 -12.03
C LYS A 203 -17.90 -18.32 -13.24
N ILE A 204 -18.81 -17.36 -13.22
CA ILE A 204 -19.71 -17.08 -14.33
C ILE A 204 -18.95 -16.39 -15.46
N MET A 205 -18.09 -15.41 -15.13
CA MET A 205 -17.31 -14.64 -16.11
C MET A 205 -16.12 -15.40 -16.71
N GLN A 206 -15.65 -16.46 -16.05
CA GLN A 206 -14.63 -17.37 -16.58
C GLN A 206 -15.19 -18.47 -17.49
N ARG A 207 -16.53 -18.59 -17.59
CA ARG A 207 -17.20 -19.42 -18.59
C ARG A 207 -17.46 -18.61 -19.86
#